data_AF-A0A3E2TKV4-F1
#
_entry.id   AF-A0A3E2TKV4-F1
#
_cell.length_a   1.000
_cell.length_b   1.000
_cell.length_c   1.000
_cell.angle_alpha   90.00
_cell.angle_beta   90.00
_cell.angle_gamma   90.00
#
_symmetry.space_group_name_H-M   'P 1'
#
loop_
_entity.id
_entity.type
_entity.pdbx_description
1 polymer ?
#
loop_
_entity_poly.entity_id
_entity_poly.type
_entity_poly.pdbx_seq_one_letter_code
_entity_poly.pdbx_strand_id
1 'polypeptide(L)'
;MKVKKKKGFTLIELVIVIAIIGVLAAVAIPRYNKSRLAASEAAHKSNVQMLKTAALVKQHEMNVGDKATWTSQESAEDYVEKWPVLPNGLKYKNTSEENPKGYTVIIDSNSITVLPDENDYTK
;
A
#
# COMPACT_ATOMS: atom_id res chain seq x y z
N MET A 1 -41.69 -22.14 45.47
CA MET A 1 -40.49 -21.68 44.74
C MET A 1 -40.78 -21.77 43.24
N LYS A 2 -41.09 -20.66 42.54
CA LYS A 2 -41.42 -20.68 41.11
C LYS A 2 -40.15 -20.87 40.27
N VAL A 3 -40.01 -22.03 39.65
CA VAL A 3 -38.91 -22.32 38.70
C VAL A 3 -39.12 -21.47 37.44
N LYS A 4 -38.26 -20.48 37.21
CA LYS A 4 -38.26 -19.71 35.96
C LYS A 4 -37.85 -20.64 34.81
N LYS A 5 -38.73 -20.85 33.83
CA LYS A 5 -38.37 -21.57 32.60
C LYS A 5 -37.27 -20.78 31.88
N LYS A 6 -36.08 -21.37 31.73
CA LYS A 6 -35.03 -20.80 30.88
C LYS A 6 -35.49 -20.93 29.43
N LYS A 7 -35.72 -19.80 28.75
CA LYS A 7 -35.93 -19.79 27.30
C LYS A 7 -34.59 -20.13 26.64
N GLY A 8 -34.50 -21.27 25.97
CA GLY A 8 -33.35 -21.65 25.15
C GLY A 8 -33.41 -20.96 23.79
N PHE A 9 -32.24 -20.77 23.18
CA PHE A 9 -32.12 -20.28 21.81
C PHE A 9 -32.62 -21.35 20.83
N THR A 10 -33.39 -20.97 19.83
CA THR A 10 -33.88 -21.93 18.81
C THR A 10 -32.85 -22.07 17.69
N LEU A 11 -32.77 -23.26 17.09
CA LEU A 11 -31.93 -23.49 15.92
C LEU A 11 -32.36 -22.62 14.73
N ILE A 12 -33.66 -22.34 14.58
CA ILE A 12 -34.17 -21.51 13.50
C ILE A 12 -33.71 -20.04 13.64
N GLU A 13 -33.65 -19.51 14.87
CA GLU A 13 -33.09 -18.18 15.12
C GLU A 13 -31.62 -18.10 14.71
N LEU A 14 -30.84 -19.16 14.96
CA LEU A 14 -29.44 -19.20 14.53
C LEU A 14 -29.30 -19.21 13.01
N VAL A 15 -30.14 -20.01 12.34
CA VAL A 15 -30.11 -20.17 10.87
C VAL A 15 -30.44 -18.87 10.15
N ILE A 16 -31.42 -18.11 10.63
CA ILE A 16 -31.77 -16.81 10.03
C ILE A 16 -30.62 -15.80 10.22
N VAL A 17 -29.97 -15.80 11.38
CA VAL A 17 -28.85 -14.89 11.65
C VAL A 17 -27.67 -15.17 10.72
N ILE A 18 -27.25 -16.43 10.56
CA ILE A 18 -26.15 -16.77 9.64
C ILE A 18 -26.51 -16.46 8.19
N ALA A 19 -27.79 -16.60 7.80
CA ALA A 19 -28.24 -16.26 6.46
C ALA A 19 -28.10 -14.76 6.17
N ILE A 20 -28.52 -13.91 7.12
CA ILE A 20 -28.38 -12.45 6.99
C ILE A 20 -26.90 -12.03 6.97
N ILE A 21 -26.08 -12.58 7.88
CA ILE A 21 -24.63 -12.32 7.91
C ILE A 21 -23.98 -12.75 6.59
N GLY A 22 -24.37 -13.89 6.03
CA GLY A 22 -23.88 -14.38 4.74
C GLY A 22 -24.15 -13.40 3.60
N VAL A 23 -25.37 -12.86 3.50
CA VAL A 23 -25.73 -11.86 2.48
C VAL A 23 -24.93 -10.57 2.65
N LEU A 24 -24.79 -10.08 3.89
CA LEU A 24 -24.01 -8.88 4.17
C LEU A 24 -22.52 -9.08 3.83
N ALA A 25 -21.95 -10.23 4.21
CA ALA A 25 -20.55 -10.57 3.94
C ALA A 25 -20.26 -10.65 2.44
N ALA A 26 -21.17 -11.24 1.65
CA ALA A 26 -21.03 -11.37 0.20
C ALA A 26 -20.87 -10.02 -0.51
N VAL A 27 -21.53 -8.95 -0.01
CA VAL A 27 -21.41 -7.60 -0.57
C VAL A 27 -20.27 -6.81 0.09
N ALA A 28 -20.08 -6.96 1.40
CA ALA A 28 -19.11 -6.20 2.17
C ALA A 28 -17.65 -6.56 1.84
N ILE A 29 -17.32 -7.85 1.73
CA ILE A 29 -15.95 -8.33 1.46
C ILE A 29 -15.37 -7.76 0.16
N PRO A 30 -16.02 -7.89 -1.02
CA PRO A 30 -15.46 -7.35 -2.26
C PRO A 30 -15.35 -5.82 -2.24
N ARG A 31 -16.29 -5.12 -1.60
CA ARG A 31 -16.21 -3.65 -1.44
C ARG A 31 -15.04 -3.24 -0.56
N TYR A 32 -14.85 -3.92 0.56
CA TYR A 32 -13.73 -3.68 1.46
C TYR A 32 -12.39 -3.91 0.78
N ASN A 33 -12.24 -5.02 0.04
CA ASN A 33 -11.01 -5.33 -0.69
C ASN A 33 -10.70 -4.26 -1.75
N LYS A 34 -11.70 -3.80 -2.52
CA LYS A 34 -11.52 -2.69 -3.47
C LYS A 34 -11.10 -1.39 -2.80
N SER A 35 -11.74 -1.03 -1.69
CA SER A 35 -11.39 0.18 -0.94
C SER A 35 -9.97 0.11 -0.38
N ARG A 36 -9.54 -1.06 0.09
CA ARG A 36 -8.17 -1.28 0.55
C ARG A 36 -7.16 -1.12 -0.58
N LEU A 37 -7.42 -1.73 -1.74
CA LEU A 37 -6.54 -1.60 -2.91
C LEU A 37 -6.43 -0.14 -3.36
N ALA A 38 -7.55 0.58 -3.46
CA ALA A 38 -7.55 1.99 -3.81
C ALA A 38 -6.75 2.86 -2.82
N ALA A 39 -6.84 2.56 -1.51
CA ALA A 39 -6.04 3.23 -0.50
C ALA A 39 -4.53 2.92 -0.65
N SER A 40 -4.18 1.67 -0.96
CA SER A 40 -2.80 1.29 -1.26
C SER A 40 -2.26 1.99 -2.50
N GLU A 41 -3.05 2.12 -3.57
CA GLU A 41 -2.66 2.87 -4.78
C GLU A 41 -2.41 4.34 -4.47
N ALA A 42 -3.32 4.98 -3.73
CA ALA A 42 -3.18 6.38 -3.34
C ALA A 42 -1.94 6.62 -2.47
N ALA A 43 -1.67 5.72 -1.50
CA ALA A 43 -0.48 5.79 -0.68
C ALA A 43 0.80 5.60 -1.51
N HIS A 44 0.81 4.64 -2.43
CA HIS A 44 1.97 4.37 -3.29
C HIS A 44 2.30 5.59 -4.16
N LYS A 45 1.28 6.18 -4.78
CA LYS A 45 1.42 7.41 -5.56
C LYS A 45 1.96 8.57 -4.72
N SER A 46 1.43 8.78 -3.53
CA SER A 46 1.91 9.82 -2.61
C SER A 46 3.39 9.62 -2.25
N ASN A 47 3.80 8.39 -1.97
CA ASN A 47 5.19 8.05 -1.64
C ASN A 47 6.13 8.32 -2.81
N VAL A 48 5.74 7.94 -4.05
CA VAL A 48 6.54 8.19 -5.25
C VAL A 48 6.74 9.70 -5.46
N GLN A 49 5.69 10.51 -5.31
CA GLN A 49 5.77 11.96 -5.45
C GLN A 49 6.65 12.62 -4.38
N MET A 50 6.55 12.15 -3.14
CA MET A 50 7.40 12.60 -2.04
C MET A 50 8.88 12.32 -2.35
N LEU A 51 9.21 11.10 -2.79
CA LEU A 51 10.57 10.71 -3.16
C LEU A 51 11.09 11.50 -4.37
N LYS A 52 10.28 11.73 -5.40
CA LYS A 52 10.64 12.57 -6.55
C LYS A 52 10.97 14.00 -6.13
N THR A 53 10.19 14.56 -5.20
CA THR A 53 10.41 15.91 -4.68
C THR A 53 11.72 15.99 -3.88
N ALA A 54 11.97 15.02 -3.00
CA ALA A 54 13.23 14.94 -2.25
C ALA A 54 14.44 14.78 -3.18
N ALA A 55 14.31 13.92 -4.20
CA ALA A 55 15.36 13.70 -5.19
C ALA A 55 15.67 14.94 -6.04
N LEU A 56 14.67 15.79 -6.29
CA LEU A 56 14.86 17.06 -7.00
C LEU A 56 15.76 18.01 -6.20
N VAL A 57 15.57 18.08 -4.89
CA VAL A 57 16.43 18.87 -4.01
C VAL A 57 17.87 18.35 -4.10
N LYS A 58 18.06 17.02 -4.02
CA LYS A 58 19.40 16.41 -4.17
C LYS A 58 20.03 16.73 -5.52
N GLN A 59 19.26 16.63 -6.61
CA GLN A 59 19.74 16.88 -7.97
C GLN A 59 20.30 18.30 -8.14
N HIS A 60 19.70 19.30 -7.48
CA HIS A 60 20.18 20.69 -7.52
C HIS A 60 21.53 20.91 -6.83
N GLU A 61 21.90 20.04 -5.91
CA GLU A 61 23.19 20.09 -5.20
C GLU A 61 24.29 19.30 -5.91
N MET A 62 23.94 18.49 -6.91
CA MET A 62 24.86 17.62 -7.63
C MET A 62 25.55 18.34 -8.78
N ASN A 63 26.78 17.92 -9.10
CA ASN A 63 27.46 18.38 -10.31
C ASN A 63 26.97 17.60 -11.52
N VAL A 64 27.25 18.14 -12.71
CA VAL A 64 26.94 17.48 -13.98
C VAL A 64 27.79 16.21 -14.11
N GLY A 65 27.14 15.06 -14.26
CA GLY A 65 27.77 13.74 -14.36
C GLY A 65 27.67 12.90 -13.08
N ASP A 66 27.32 13.49 -11.94
CA ASP A 66 27.13 12.75 -10.70
C ASP A 66 25.86 11.89 -10.75
N LYS A 67 25.92 10.76 -10.04
CA LYS A 67 24.78 9.84 -9.86
C LYS A 67 24.61 9.51 -8.39
N ALA A 68 23.38 9.50 -7.91
CA ALA A 68 23.03 9.04 -6.58
C ALA A 68 21.91 8.00 -6.64
N THR A 69 22.00 6.98 -5.80
CA THR A 69 20.97 5.95 -5.68
C THR A 69 20.55 5.84 -4.23
N TRP A 70 19.26 6.01 -3.96
CA TRP A 70 18.68 5.82 -2.64
C TRP A 70 17.84 4.56 -2.59
N THR A 71 18.07 3.74 -1.58
CA THR A 71 17.35 2.48 -1.34
C THR A 71 16.86 2.35 0.10
N SER A 72 17.27 3.26 0.98
CA SER A 72 16.99 3.22 2.41
C SER A 72 17.02 4.62 3.03
N GLN A 73 16.55 4.71 4.29
CA GLN A 73 16.59 5.95 5.08
C GLN A 73 17.99 6.57 5.13
N GLU A 74 19.02 5.76 5.36
CA GLU A 74 20.41 6.23 5.51
C GLU A 74 20.90 6.98 4.26
N SER A 75 20.51 6.51 3.08
CA SER A 75 20.92 7.13 1.82
C SER A 75 20.24 8.48 1.53
N ALA A 76 19.13 8.76 2.22
CA ALA A 76 18.27 9.93 1.98
C ALA A 76 17.97 10.73 3.27
N GLU A 77 18.77 10.55 4.33
CA GLU A 77 18.48 11.07 5.67
C GLU A 77 18.30 12.60 5.68
N ASP A 78 19.11 13.32 4.90
CA ASP A 78 19.06 14.78 4.79
C ASP A 78 17.83 15.30 4.00
N TYR A 79 17.14 14.42 3.26
CA TYR A 79 16.09 14.81 2.31
C TYR A 79 14.72 14.23 2.66
N VAL A 80 14.65 13.20 3.50
CA VAL A 80 13.41 12.50 3.86
C VAL A 80 13.38 12.19 5.35
N GLU A 81 12.35 12.69 6.05
CA GLU A 81 12.14 12.42 7.48
C GLU A 81 11.90 10.93 7.77
N LYS A 82 11.20 10.22 6.87
CA LYS A 82 10.93 8.80 6.99
C LYS A 82 10.84 8.10 5.63
N TRP A 83 11.65 7.06 5.46
CA TRP A 83 11.66 6.25 4.25
C TRP A 83 10.32 5.52 4.09
N PRO A 84 9.64 5.69 2.94
CA PRO A 84 8.35 5.06 2.71
C PRO A 84 8.53 3.56 2.47
N VAL A 85 7.51 2.81 2.88
CA VAL A 85 7.38 1.38 2.56
C VAL A 85 6.35 1.19 1.46
N LEU A 86 6.52 0.13 0.67
CA LEU A 86 5.55 -0.19 -0.37
C LEU A 86 4.24 -0.64 0.27
N PRO A 87 3.09 -0.07 -0.16
CA PRO A 87 1.79 -0.51 0.32
C PRO A 87 1.50 -1.96 -0.05
N ASN A 88 0.94 -2.69 0.91
CA ASN A 88 0.55 -4.08 0.70
C ASN A 88 -0.65 -4.20 -0.24
N GLY A 89 -0.73 -5.33 -0.95
CA GLY A 89 -1.86 -5.66 -1.83
C GLY A 89 -1.73 -5.18 -3.27
N LEU A 90 -0.77 -4.29 -3.55
CA LEU A 90 -0.39 -3.97 -4.93
C LEU A 90 0.47 -5.09 -5.52
N LYS A 91 0.25 -5.38 -6.80
CA LYS A 91 1.05 -6.30 -7.59
C LYS A 91 1.79 -5.49 -8.63
N TYR A 92 3.11 -5.66 -8.71
CA TYR A 92 3.94 -4.87 -9.60
C TYR A 92 4.23 -5.62 -10.91
N LYS A 93 4.30 -4.87 -12.02
CA LYS A 93 4.56 -5.38 -13.37
C LYS A 93 6.04 -5.74 -13.50
N ASN A 94 6.34 -6.76 -14.29
CA ASN A 94 7.70 -7.14 -14.72
C ASN A 94 8.73 -7.42 -13.59
N THR A 95 8.30 -7.62 -12.35
CA THR A 95 9.16 -8.22 -11.33
C THR A 95 9.26 -9.72 -11.56
N SER A 96 10.46 -10.20 -11.87
CA SER A 96 10.71 -11.55 -12.39
C SER A 96 10.39 -12.71 -11.44
N GLU A 97 9.98 -12.49 -10.18
CA GLU A 97 9.48 -13.57 -9.30
C GLU A 97 8.97 -13.06 -7.93
N GLU A 98 9.37 -11.87 -7.48
CA GLU A 98 8.92 -11.30 -6.21
C GLU A 98 8.55 -9.82 -6.35
N ASN A 99 7.46 -9.40 -5.69
CA ASN A 99 7.13 -7.98 -5.55
C ASN A 99 8.37 -7.21 -5.03
N PRO A 100 8.61 -5.97 -5.49
CA PRO A 100 9.72 -5.16 -5.02
C PRO A 100 9.64 -5.02 -3.50
N LYS A 101 10.80 -5.13 -2.82
CA LYS A 101 10.89 -5.09 -1.35
C LYS A 101 10.88 -3.65 -0.80
N GLY A 102 11.08 -2.65 -1.65
CA GLY A 102 11.08 -1.24 -1.29
C GLY A 102 11.18 -0.34 -2.52
N TYR A 103 11.31 0.96 -2.26
CA TYR A 103 11.58 1.96 -3.30
C TYR A 103 13.08 2.02 -3.62
N THR A 104 13.40 2.29 -4.88
CA THR A 104 14.73 2.65 -5.35
C THR A 104 14.62 3.96 -6.10
N VAL A 105 15.37 4.97 -5.68
CA VAL A 105 15.41 6.28 -6.32
C VAL A 105 16.77 6.41 -7.00
N ILE A 106 16.77 6.64 -8.30
CA ILE A 106 17.97 6.89 -9.10
C ILE A 106 17.93 8.35 -9.55
N ILE A 107 18.96 9.09 -9.16
CA ILE A 107 19.11 10.52 -9.40
C ILE A 107 20.33 10.71 -10.29
N ASP A 108 20.08 11.13 -11.52
CA ASP A 108 21.10 11.58 -12.46
C ASP A 108 21.00 13.10 -12.62
N SER A 109 22.03 13.76 -13.14
CA SER A 109 22.00 15.22 -13.37
C SER A 109 20.85 15.70 -14.28
N ASN A 110 20.27 14.81 -15.11
CA ASN A 110 19.23 15.15 -16.08
C ASN A 110 17.89 14.41 -15.85
N SER A 111 17.85 13.42 -14.95
CA SER A 111 16.66 12.59 -14.76
C SER A 111 16.57 12.06 -13.34
N ILE A 112 15.33 11.99 -12.83
CA ILE A 112 14.99 11.35 -11.57
C ILE A 112 14.06 10.19 -11.89
N THR A 113 14.43 8.99 -11.45
CA THR A 113 13.63 7.79 -11.63
C THR A 113 13.35 7.17 -10.27
N VAL A 114 12.07 6.92 -9.97
CA VAL A 114 11.65 6.21 -8.75
C VAL A 114 11.03 4.90 -9.19
N LEU A 115 11.57 3.79 -8.70
CA LEU A 115 11.09 2.44 -8.95
C LEU A 115 10.56 1.84 -7.64
N PRO A 116 9.43 1.12 -7.65
CA PRO A 116 8.42 1.11 -8.72
C PRO A 116 7.74 2.47 -8.89
N ASP A 117 7.43 2.86 -10.13
CA ASP A 117 6.73 4.10 -10.48
C ASP A 117 5.19 3.94 -10.43
N GLU A 118 4.45 5.04 -10.55
CA GLU A 118 2.98 5.07 -10.56
C GLU A 118 2.33 4.16 -11.61
N ASN A 119 3.06 3.75 -12.65
CA ASN A 119 2.54 2.90 -13.73
C ASN A 119 2.96 1.43 -13.60
N ASP A 120 3.80 1.11 -12.62
CA ASP A 120 4.43 -0.20 -12.47
C ASP A 120 3.59 -1.18 -11.67
N TYR A 121 2.31 -0.90 -11.40
CA TYR A 121 1.40 -1.85 -10.75
C TYR A 121 0.23 -2.28 -11.65
N THR A 122 -0.27 -3.49 -11.41
CA THR A 122 -1.47 -4.04 -12.07
C THR A 122 -2.72 -3.66 -11.28
N LYS A 123 -3.74 -3.15 -11.98
CA LYS A 123 -5.07 -2.88 -11.44
C LYS A 123 -5.89 -4.17 -11.29
#